data_AF-A0A928CWB1-F1
#
_entry.id   AF-A0A928CWB1-F1
#
_cell.length_a   1.000
_cell.length_b   1.000
_cell.length_c   1.000
_cell.angle_alpha   90.00
_cell.angle_beta   90.00
_cell.angle_gamma   90.00
#
_symmetry.space_group_name_H-M   'P 1'
#
loop_
_entity.id
_entity.type
_entity.pdbx_description
1 polymer ?
#
loop_
_entity_poly.entity_id
_entity_poly.type
_entity_poly.pdbx_seq_one_letter_code
_entity_poly.pdbx_strand_id
1 'polypeptide(L)'
;MGTQIFQDAVELFQKSEHFRLVALGASNTDRYMPCMHWVDVLEVGLRHRFGRKFQLIDSGVSGNNTRQALARFDRDVAFFQLPSCPPS
;
A
#
# COMPACT_ATOMS: atom_id res chain seq x y z
N MET A 1 -17.14 12.34 -0.09
CA MET A 1 -16.87 10.89 -0.17
C MET A 1 -15.39 10.58 0.03
N GLY A 2 -14.47 11.19 -0.74
CA GLY A 2 -13.02 10.94 -0.61
C GLY A 2 -12.42 11.24 0.78
N THR A 3 -12.90 12.27 1.46
CA THR A 3 -12.44 12.59 2.83
C THR A 3 -12.78 11.50 3.84
N GLN A 4 -13.93 10.82 3.69
CA GLN A 4 -14.37 9.79 4.64
C GLN A 4 -13.47 8.55 4.55
N ILE A 5 -13.23 8.04 3.33
CA ILE A 5 -12.36 6.88 3.11
C ILE A 5 -10.96 7.12 3.68
N PHE A 6 -10.43 8.34 3.52
CA PHE A 6 -9.13 8.70 4.08
C PHE A 6 -9.14 8.65 5.61
N GLN A 7 -10.17 9.21 6.26
CA GLN A 7 -10.27 9.17 7.73
C GLN A 7 -10.41 7.73 8.24
N ASP A 8 -11.24 6.91 7.59
CA ASP A 8 -11.44 5.52 7.97
C ASP A 8 -10.12 4.73 7.86
N ALA A 9 -9.33 4.96 6.81
CA ALA A 9 -8.01 4.35 6.64
C ALA A 9 -7.03 4.80 7.74
N VAL A 10 -7.01 6.09 8.08
CA VAL A 10 -6.15 6.63 9.15
C VAL A 10 -6.52 6.00 10.49
N GLU A 11 -7.81 5.90 10.81
CA GLU A 11 -8.30 5.25 12.02
C GLU A 11 -7.91 3.77 12.07
N LEU A 12 -8.02 3.07 10.93
CA LEU A 12 -7.57 1.68 10.80
C LEU A 12 -6.07 1.55 11.09
N PHE A 13 -5.23 2.43 10.54
CA PHE A 13 -3.78 2.40 10.78
C PHE A 13 -3.41 2.68 12.24
N GLN A 14 -4.19 3.52 12.92
CA GLN A 14 -3.98 3.82 14.35
C GLN A 14 -4.31 2.63 15.23
N LYS A 15 -5.41 1.93 14.94
CA LYS A 15 -5.88 0.77 15.73
C LYS A 15 -5.12 -0.52 15.42
N SER A 16 -4.55 -0.64 14.22
CA SER A 16 -3.83 -1.84 13.80
C SER A 16 -2.50 -1.99 14.54
N GLU A 17 -2.20 -3.20 14.99
CA GLU A 17 -0.87 -3.55 15.51
C GLU A 17 0.15 -3.59 14.37
N HIS A 18 -0.23 -4.27 13.27
CA HIS A 18 0.53 -4.33 12.03
C HIS A 18 -0.39 -4.24 10.81
N PHE A 19 0.05 -3.57 9.74
CA PHE A 19 -0.70 -3.51 8.48
C PHE A 19 0.21 -3.53 7.26
N ARG A 20 -0.35 -3.81 6.10
CA ARG A 20 0.35 -3.80 4.82
C ARG A 20 -0.31 -2.81 3.88
N LEU A 21 0.51 -2.07 3.15
CA LEU A 21 0.07 -1.16 2.10
C LEU A 21 0.66 -1.67 0.79
N VAL A 22 -0.19 -1.81 -0.22
CA VAL A 22 0.21 -2.26 -1.55
C VAL A 22 -0.06 -1.14 -2.54
N ALA A 23 0.99 -0.66 -3.19
CA ALA A 23 0.89 0.30 -4.29
C ALA A 23 0.77 -0.48 -5.61
N LEU A 24 -0.43 -0.50 -6.19
CA LEU A 24 -0.69 -1.12 -7.50
C LEU A 24 -0.72 -0.04 -8.58
N GLY A 25 0.03 -0.23 -9.66
CA GLY A 25 -0.02 0.69 -10.79
C GLY A 25 0.94 0.38 -11.93
N ALA A 26 1.31 1.42 -12.68
CA ALA A 26 2.12 1.33 -13.89
C ALA A 26 3.52 1.92 -13.65
N SER A 27 4.09 2.62 -14.64
CA SER A 27 5.43 3.23 -14.56
C SER A 27 5.58 4.27 -13.45
N ASN A 28 4.49 4.95 -13.08
CA ASN A 28 4.51 5.89 -11.95
C ASN A 28 4.50 5.18 -10.60
N THR A 29 4.25 3.88 -10.56
CA THR A 29 4.30 3.09 -9.33
C THR A 29 5.57 2.26 -9.31
N ASP A 30 5.98 1.71 -10.45
CA ASP A 30 7.18 0.90 -10.63
C ASP A 30 8.43 1.73 -10.29
N ARG A 31 8.93 1.55 -9.06
CA ARG A 31 10.00 2.34 -8.43
C ARG A 31 11.30 2.34 -9.25
N TYR A 32 11.35 3.21 -10.24
CA TYR A 32 12.48 3.36 -11.15
C TYR A 32 13.70 4.02 -10.48
N MET A 33 13.47 4.99 -9.58
CA MET A 33 14.53 5.68 -8.84
C MET A 33 14.38 5.46 -7.33
N PRO A 34 15.21 4.61 -6.72
CA PRO A 34 15.23 4.42 -5.28
C PRO A 34 15.48 5.74 -4.53
N CYS A 35 14.87 5.85 -3.36
CA CYS A 35 14.97 6.96 -2.40
C CYS A 35 14.36 8.30 -2.84
N MET A 36 13.87 8.40 -4.07
CA MET A 36 13.26 9.62 -4.63
C MET A 36 11.86 9.39 -5.19
N HIS A 37 11.35 8.16 -5.10
CA HIS A 37 10.03 7.81 -5.61
C HIS A 37 8.94 8.19 -4.60
N TRP A 38 7.71 8.47 -5.06
CA TRP A 38 6.61 8.85 -4.15
C TRP A 38 6.28 7.76 -3.13
N VAL A 39 6.48 6.48 -3.50
CA VAL A 39 6.36 5.33 -2.59
C VAL A 39 7.33 5.48 -1.41
N ASP A 40 8.52 6.01 -1.65
CA ASP A 40 9.55 6.19 -0.62
C ASP A 40 9.23 7.34 0.30
N VAL A 41 8.74 8.45 -0.29
CA VAL A 41 8.26 9.60 0.47
C VAL A 41 7.08 9.18 1.36
N LEU A 42 6.16 8.38 0.84
CA LEU A 42 5.06 7.82 1.60
C LEU A 42 5.56 6.91 2.74
N GLU A 43 6.51 6.02 2.46
CA GLU A 43 7.10 5.15 3.48
C GLU A 43 7.74 5.96 4.61
N VAL A 44 8.51 7.00 4.28
CA VAL A 44 9.13 7.87 5.29
C VAL A 44 8.07 8.60 6.12
N GLY A 45 7.04 9.17 5.49
CA GLY A 45 5.96 9.85 6.18
C GLY A 45 5.18 8.94 7.13
N LEU A 46 4.85 7.73 6.67
CA LEU A 46 4.17 6.72 7.48
C LEU A 46 5.06 6.20 8.62
N ARG A 47 6.36 5.98 8.39
CA ARG A 47 7.32 5.59 9.45
C ARG A 47 7.42 6.67 10.51
N HIS A 48 7.46 7.94 10.11
CA HIS A 48 7.47 9.06 11.04
C HIS A 48 6.17 9.12 11.86
N ARG A 49 5.01 8.86 11.24
CA ARG A 49 3.70 8.97 11.88
C ARG A 49 3.31 7.78 12.76
N PHE A 50 3.58 6.56 12.30
CA PHE A 50 3.08 5.32 12.88
C PHE A 50 4.18 4.38 13.39
N GLY A 51 5.46 4.73 13.19
CA GLY A 51 6.58 3.86 13.52
C GLY A 51 6.74 2.70 12.53
N ARG A 52 7.26 1.57 13.01
CA ARG A 52 7.56 0.38 12.18
C ARG A 52 6.39 -0.63 12.13
N LYS A 53 5.15 -0.16 12.23
CA LYS A 53 3.93 -0.99 12.24
C LYS A 53 3.49 -1.49 10.86
N PHE A 54 4.20 -1.17 9.79
CA PHE A 54 3.72 -1.50 8.45
C PHE A 54 4.82 -1.94 7.49
N GLN A 55 4.37 -2.60 6.43
CA GLN A 55 5.15 -2.91 5.24
C GLN A 55 4.51 -2.21 4.04
N LEU A 56 5.31 -1.47 3.27
CA LEU A 56 4.88 -0.89 2.00
C LEU A 56 5.44 -1.74 0.86
N ILE A 57 4.56 -2.19 -0.01
CA ILE A 57 4.87 -3.11 -1.11
C ILE A 57 4.61 -2.38 -2.42
N ASP A 58 5.63 -2.32 -3.25
CA ASP A 58 5.52 -1.83 -4.61
C ASP A 58 5.11 -2.98 -5.54
N SER A 59 4.02 -2.77 -6.26
CA SER A 59 3.54 -3.70 -7.29
C SER A 59 3.28 -2.97 -8.60
N GLY A 60 4.03 -1.91 -8.87
CA GLY A 60 4.04 -1.23 -10.16
C GLY A 60 4.66 -2.09 -11.25
N VAL A 61 4.09 -2.02 -12.45
CA VAL A 61 4.69 -2.64 -13.64
C VAL A 61 4.62 -1.64 -14.79
N SER A 62 5.76 -1.11 -15.22
CA SER A 62 5.84 -0.16 -16.32
C SER A 62 5.15 -0.69 -17.59
N GLY A 63 4.43 0.20 -18.28
CA GLY A 63 3.66 -0.14 -19.49
C GLY A 63 2.33 -0.86 -19.24
N ASN A 64 1.98 -1.20 -17.99
CA ASN A 64 0.64 -1.71 -17.70
C ASN A 64 -0.41 -0.58 -17.74
N ASN A 65 -1.60 -0.88 -18.26
CA ASN A 65 -2.79 -0.08 -18.03
C ASN A 65 -3.62 -0.64 -16.86
N THR A 66 -4.68 0.06 -16.49
CA THR A 66 -5.56 -0.35 -15.37
C THR A 66 -6.17 -1.74 -15.58
N ARG A 67 -6.55 -2.13 -16.80
CA ARG A 67 -7.10 -3.47 -17.07
C ARG A 67 -6.07 -4.56 -16.76
N GLN A 68 -4.81 -4.35 -17.15
CA GLN A 68 -3.72 -5.28 -16.86
C GLN A 68 -3.38 -5.31 -15.37
N ALA A 69 -3.39 -4.15 -14.70
CA ALA A 69 -3.20 -4.07 -13.25
C ALA A 69 -4.29 -4.83 -12.47
N LEU A 70 -5.56 -4.73 -12.90
CA LEU A 70 -6.66 -5.48 -12.29
C LEU A 70 -6.58 -6.97 -12.59
N ALA A 71 -6.16 -7.36 -13.80
CA ALA A 71 -5.99 -8.77 -14.17
C ALA A 71 -4.93 -9.51 -13.31
N ARG A 72 -4.02 -8.76 -12.68
CA ARG A 72 -2.99 -9.29 -11.76
C ARG A 72 -3.28 -8.98 -10.28
N PHE A 73 -4.45 -8.45 -9.96
CA PHE A 73 -4.79 -8.01 -8.60
C PHE A 73 -4.65 -9.13 -7.57
N ASP A 74 -5.13 -10.34 -7.87
CA ASP A 74 -5.08 -11.45 -6.92
C ASP A 74 -3.64 -11.85 -6.57
N ARG A 75 -2.77 -11.85 -7.58
CA ARG A 75 -1.35 -12.17 -7.44
C ARG A 75 -0.59 -11.08 -6.70
N ASP A 76 -0.87 -9.81 -7.03
CA ASP A 76 -0.02 -8.68 -6.64
C ASP A 76 -0.56 -7.90 -5.44
N VAL A 77 -1.84 -8.04 -5.10
CA VAL A 77 -2.49 -7.32 -4.00
C VAL A 77 -3.15 -8.29 -3.02
N ALA A 78 -4.09 -9.10 -3.49
CA ALA A 78 -4.88 -9.97 -2.59
C ALA A 78 -3.99 -10.98 -1.85
N PHE A 79 -2.91 -11.44 -2.49
CA PHE A 79 -1.89 -12.29 -1.89
C PHE A 79 -1.33 -11.75 -0.57
N PHE A 80 -1.24 -10.42 -0.42
CA PHE A 80 -0.66 -9.80 0.78
C PHE A 80 -1.67 -9.57 1.91
N GLN A 81 -2.94 -9.94 1.74
CA GLN A 81 -3.92 -9.82 2.79
C GLN A 81 -3.46 -10.61 4.04
N LEU A 82 -3.41 -9.94 5.19
CA LEU A 82 -3.13 -10.61 6.44
C LEU A 82 -4.31 -11.55 6.76
N PRO A 83 -4.05 -12.77 7.25
CA PRO A 83 -5.12 -13.59 7.81
C PRO A 83 -5.78 -12.78 8.93
N SER A 84 -7.12 -12.76 8.96
CA SER A 84 -7.87 -12.07 10.01
C SER A 84 -7.36 -12.54 11.37
N CYS A 85 -6.91 -11.60 12.21
CA CYS A 85 -6.62 -11.90 13.60
C CYS A 85 -7.88 -12.53 14.21
N PRO A 86 -7.84 -13.76 14.75
CA PRO A 86 -8.99 -14.30 15.47
C PRO A 86 -9.32 -13.34 16.62
N PRO A 87 -10.61 -13.07 16.90
CA PRO A 87 -10.97 -12.20 18.00
C PRO A 87 -10.38 -12.78 19.29
N SER A 88 -9.55 -11.98 19.96
CA SER A 88 -9.00 -12.23 21.29
C SER A 88 -10.11 -12.33 22.33
#